data_AF-A0A1A8FFN4-F1
#
_entry.id   AF-A0A1A8FFN4-F1
#
_cell.length_a   1.000
_cell.length_b   1.000
_cell.length_c   1.000
_cell.angle_alpha   90.00
_cell.angle_beta   90.00
_cell.angle_gamma   90.00
#
_symmetry.space_group_name_H-M   'P 1'
#
loop_
_entity.id
_entity.type
_entity.pdbx_description
1 polymer ?
#
loop_
_entity_poly.entity_id
_entity_poly.type
_entity_poly.pdbx_seq_one_letter_code
_entity_poly.pdbx_strand_id
1 'polypeptide(L)'
;LSLLVEFVAHPNCQQQLRSIWYENLSGLHQQTLAVKILLTLGVAVGLPFLSFICWIAPSSKLAKLMRGPFLKFVTHAASFMIFLCLLVLNAADRFAGTSLLPNMTTHDYPSQLFRIKTTTFTWTEILIISWVIGKIWEECKTIWSQDFKEYVSDPWKLLDFSILAIFMASFIARWMAFWHACSAQRYVDEHYDDLINVTLPFEIRYFQLARIHWMPSDPQLISEGFYAIAVVLSFSRITCILPANERFGPLQISLGRTVKDIFKFMVIFITVFVAFMVGMFNLYSYYLGAKHNVAFTTVEESFKTLFWAIFGLSEVKSVVININHKFIENIGYVLYGVYNVIMVIVLLNMLIAMFNSSFQEIQDDADVEWKFARAKLWFSYFENSGTLPVPFNLIPSPKSVVSLLMAIKKILWIVFLKKRGENANDEAELNNLQTCEGQKKFTHKPAHHQKVMNSLIKRYIIKSQREKGRDGVNEGELRKIKLDISSLRCELLERKNRDVNTLMELVRWLEEVMDVQEMDEPNKHS
;
A
#
# COMPACT_ATOMS: atom_id res chain seq x y z
N LEU A 1 -8.33 -6.94 14.99
CA LEU A 1 -7.53 -7.01 13.75
C LEU A 1 -6.50 -8.16 13.80
N SER A 2 -5.69 -8.29 14.86
CA SER A 2 -4.65 -9.35 14.99
C SER A 2 -5.15 -10.78 14.74
N LEU A 3 -6.26 -11.18 15.39
CA LEU A 3 -6.84 -12.52 15.21
C LEU A 3 -7.27 -12.83 13.77
N LEU A 4 -7.70 -11.81 13.02
CA LEU A 4 -8.07 -11.97 11.61
C LEU A 4 -6.81 -12.19 10.75
N VAL A 5 -5.74 -11.46 11.04
CA VAL A 5 -4.45 -11.57 10.36
C VAL A 5 -3.88 -12.98 10.54
N GLU A 6 -3.87 -13.49 11.77
CA GLU A 6 -3.48 -14.87 12.08
C GLU A 6 -4.38 -15.91 11.42
N PHE A 7 -5.70 -15.69 11.43
CA PHE A 7 -6.65 -16.60 10.80
C PHE A 7 -6.39 -16.73 9.28
N VAL A 8 -6.20 -15.61 8.59
CA VAL A 8 -5.94 -15.62 7.14
C VAL A 8 -4.56 -16.20 6.84
N ALA A 9 -3.56 -15.96 7.70
CA ALA A 9 -2.22 -16.52 7.55
C ALA A 9 -2.15 -18.03 7.82
N HIS A 10 -3.21 -18.62 8.40
CA HIS A 10 -3.25 -20.04 8.72
C HIS A 10 -3.01 -20.92 7.47
N PRO A 11 -2.16 -21.96 7.56
CA PRO A 11 -1.76 -22.78 6.40
C PRO A 11 -2.93 -23.33 5.57
N ASN A 12 -3.99 -23.80 6.22
CA ASN A 12 -5.19 -24.33 5.55
C ASN A 12 -5.92 -23.25 4.72
N CYS A 13 -6.06 -22.04 5.26
CA CYS A 13 -6.67 -20.91 4.56
C CYS A 13 -5.81 -20.50 3.36
N GLN A 14 -4.49 -20.44 3.55
CA GLN A 14 -3.54 -20.13 2.48
C GLN A 14 -3.51 -21.21 1.38
N GLN A 15 -3.70 -22.48 1.72
CA GLN A 15 -3.83 -23.56 0.73
C GLN A 15 -5.10 -23.39 -0.11
N GLN A 16 -6.23 -23.08 0.53
CA GLN A 16 -7.48 -22.81 -0.19
C GLN A 16 -7.37 -21.60 -1.12
N LEU A 17 -6.80 -20.49 -0.62
CA LEU A 17 -6.56 -19.29 -1.41
C LEU A 17 -5.65 -19.57 -2.62
N ARG A 18 -4.57 -20.35 -2.43
CA ARG A 18 -3.70 -20.78 -3.52
C ARG A 18 -4.42 -21.64 -4.56
N SER A 19 -5.31 -22.52 -4.13
CA SER A 19 -6.11 -23.35 -5.04
C SER A 19 -7.02 -22.51 -5.93
N ILE A 20 -7.64 -21.46 -5.38
CA ILE A 20 -8.47 -20.52 -6.14
C ILE A 20 -7.59 -19.67 -7.07
N TRP A 21 -6.42 -19.24 -6.59
CA TRP A 21 -5.48 -18.44 -7.37
C TRP A 21 -4.98 -19.14 -8.65
N TYR A 22 -4.75 -20.45 -8.59
CA TYR A 22 -4.27 -21.27 -9.71
C TYR A 22 -5.35 -22.15 -10.36
N GLU A 23 -6.64 -21.91 -10.13
CA GLU A 23 -7.75 -22.79 -10.56
C GLU A 23 -7.68 -23.21 -12.05
N ASN A 24 -7.32 -22.28 -12.94
CA ASN A 24 -7.21 -22.53 -14.39
C ASN A 24 -5.83 -23.03 -14.84
N LEU A 25 -4.82 -23.06 -13.96
CA LEU A 25 -3.40 -23.32 -14.26
C LEU A 25 -2.79 -24.24 -13.18
N SER A 26 -3.42 -25.38 -12.92
CA SER A 26 -3.02 -26.34 -11.88
C SER A 26 -1.56 -26.80 -12.00
N GLY A 27 -1.05 -26.97 -13.23
CA GLY A 27 0.33 -27.37 -13.49
C GLY A 27 1.38 -26.30 -13.20
N LEU A 28 1.02 -25.01 -13.21
CA LEU A 28 1.98 -23.89 -13.06
C LEU A 28 2.50 -23.76 -11.62
N HIS A 29 1.73 -24.24 -10.64
CA HIS A 29 2.08 -24.12 -9.23
C HIS A 29 3.45 -24.77 -8.93
N GLN A 30 3.68 -25.98 -9.45
CA GLN A 30 4.88 -26.80 -9.23
C GLN A 30 6.05 -26.47 -10.18
N GLN A 31 5.86 -25.56 -11.13
CA GLN A 31 6.90 -25.22 -12.12
C GLN A 31 7.99 -24.36 -11.52
N THR A 32 9.19 -24.45 -12.12
CA THR A 32 10.35 -23.65 -11.74
C THR A 32 10.11 -22.16 -11.95
N LEU A 33 10.87 -21.34 -11.23
CA LEU A 33 10.83 -19.88 -11.36
C LEU A 33 11.08 -19.44 -12.81
N ALA A 34 11.98 -20.11 -13.53
CA ALA A 34 12.31 -19.80 -14.92
C ALA A 34 11.10 -19.93 -15.86
N VAL A 35 10.29 -20.99 -15.70
CA VAL A 35 9.06 -21.19 -16.48
C VAL A 35 8.03 -20.10 -16.16
N LYS A 36 7.92 -19.71 -14.89
CA LYS A 36 7.02 -18.61 -14.47
C LYS A 36 7.44 -17.26 -15.06
N ILE A 37 8.74 -16.98 -15.11
CA ILE A 37 9.30 -15.77 -15.74
C ILE A 37 9.06 -15.80 -17.26
N LEU A 38 9.36 -16.93 -17.92
CA LEU A 38 9.15 -17.07 -19.36
C LEU A 38 7.68 -16.90 -19.74
N LEU A 39 6.76 -17.48 -18.96
CA LEU A 39 5.32 -17.28 -19.14
C LEU A 39 4.94 -15.80 -18.98
N THR A 40 5.46 -15.14 -17.95
CA THR A 40 5.20 -13.71 -17.69
C THR A 40 5.69 -12.84 -18.84
N LEU A 41 6.89 -13.12 -19.37
CA LEU A 41 7.45 -12.43 -20.53
C LEU A 41 6.61 -12.67 -21.79
N GLY A 42 6.20 -13.91 -22.04
CA GLY A 42 5.33 -14.26 -23.17
C GLY A 42 3.98 -13.55 -23.11
N VAL A 43 3.38 -13.43 -21.91
CA VAL A 43 2.14 -12.68 -21.69
C VAL A 43 2.35 -11.18 -21.88
N ALA A 44 3.50 -10.63 -21.48
CA ALA A 44 3.81 -9.22 -21.67
C ALA A 44 3.94 -8.86 -23.16
N VAL A 45 4.68 -9.66 -23.94
CA VAL A 45 4.82 -9.46 -25.39
C VAL A 45 3.47 -9.67 -26.10
N GLY A 46 2.71 -10.68 -25.69
CA GLY A 46 1.40 -11.00 -26.28
C GLY A 46 0.25 -10.12 -25.81
N LEU A 47 0.46 -9.17 -24.89
CA LEU A 47 -0.59 -8.37 -24.26
C LEU A 47 -1.61 -7.73 -25.23
N PRO A 48 -1.19 -7.04 -26.32
CA PRO A 48 -2.15 -6.44 -27.26
C PRO A 48 -3.00 -7.49 -27.99
N PHE A 49 -2.45 -8.67 -28.26
CA PHE A 49 -3.19 -9.75 -28.92
C PHE A 49 -4.16 -10.43 -27.95
N LEU A 50 -3.73 -10.67 -26.71
CA LEU A 50 -4.56 -11.26 -25.66
C LEU A 50 -5.75 -10.36 -25.29
N SER A 51 -5.55 -9.05 -25.19
CA SER A 51 -6.62 -8.08 -24.92
C SER A 51 -7.63 -8.03 -26.07
N PHE A 52 -7.15 -8.05 -27.32
CA PHE A 52 -8.00 -8.07 -28.51
C PHE A 52 -8.87 -9.33 -28.61
N ILE A 53 -8.32 -10.52 -28.33
CA ILE A 53 -9.10 -11.76 -28.29
C ILE A 53 -10.17 -11.71 -27.20
N CYS A 54 -9.84 -11.18 -26.02
CA CYS A 54 -10.81 -11.04 -24.93
C CYS A 54 -11.95 -10.09 -25.29
N TRP A 55 -11.69 -9.09 -26.14
CA TRP A 55 -12.69 -8.14 -26.63
C TRP A 55 -13.61 -8.76 -27.70
N ILE A 56 -13.06 -9.44 -28.71
CA ILE A 56 -13.84 -10.04 -29.81
C ILE A 56 -14.60 -11.29 -29.35
N ALA A 57 -13.92 -12.21 -28.67
CA ALA A 57 -14.43 -13.54 -28.37
C ALA A 57 -14.32 -13.83 -26.86
N PRO A 58 -15.19 -13.22 -26.03
CA PRO A 58 -15.16 -13.40 -24.59
C PRO A 58 -15.47 -14.84 -24.13
N SER A 59 -16.03 -15.68 -25.00
CA SER A 59 -16.33 -17.09 -24.74
C SER A 59 -15.20 -18.05 -25.12
N SER A 60 -14.12 -17.56 -25.74
CA SER A 60 -12.98 -18.38 -26.17
C SER A 60 -12.27 -19.04 -24.98
N LYS A 61 -11.59 -20.18 -25.22
CA LYS A 61 -10.80 -20.88 -24.18
C LYS A 61 -9.73 -19.96 -23.57
N LEU A 62 -9.10 -19.13 -24.40
CA LEU A 62 -8.06 -18.19 -23.99
C LEU A 62 -8.63 -17.02 -23.17
N ALA A 63 -9.81 -16.50 -23.52
CA ALA A 63 -10.49 -15.49 -22.69
C ALA A 63 -10.95 -16.07 -21.34
N LYS A 64 -11.40 -17.33 -21.29
CA LYS A 64 -11.70 -18.03 -20.02
C LYS A 64 -10.44 -18.21 -19.16
N LEU A 65 -9.30 -18.51 -19.77
CA LEU A 65 -8.01 -18.59 -19.08
C LEU A 65 -7.60 -17.23 -18.49
N MET A 66 -7.73 -16.14 -19.26
CA MET A 66 -7.45 -14.75 -18.84
C MET A 66 -8.35 -14.25 -17.72
N ARG A 67 -9.53 -14.84 -17.52
CA ARG A 67 -10.37 -14.54 -16.35
C ARG A 67 -9.83 -15.14 -15.05
N GLY A 68 -8.85 -16.05 -15.14
CA GLY A 68 -8.17 -16.59 -13.96
C GLY A 68 -7.43 -15.49 -13.20
N PRO A 69 -7.47 -15.49 -11.87
CA PRO A 69 -6.93 -14.39 -11.05
C PRO A 69 -5.42 -14.22 -11.20
N PHE A 70 -4.65 -15.32 -11.29
CA PHE A 70 -3.22 -15.24 -11.56
C PHE A 70 -2.90 -14.54 -12.90
N LEU A 71 -3.60 -14.92 -13.98
CA LEU A 71 -3.31 -14.36 -15.29
C LEU A 71 -3.77 -12.89 -15.39
N LYS A 72 -4.86 -12.49 -14.72
CA LYS A 72 -5.21 -11.08 -14.53
C LYS A 72 -4.08 -10.31 -13.84
N PHE A 73 -3.54 -10.83 -12.75
CA PHE A 73 -2.44 -10.18 -12.04
C PHE A 73 -1.22 -10.01 -12.95
N VAL A 74 -0.82 -11.07 -13.66
CA VAL A 74 0.33 -11.05 -14.58
C VAL A 74 0.12 -10.04 -15.71
N THR A 75 -1.08 -9.94 -16.28
CA THR A 75 -1.35 -9.01 -17.40
C THR A 75 -1.39 -7.56 -16.94
N HIS A 76 -1.92 -7.29 -15.75
CA HIS A 76 -1.86 -5.97 -15.12
C HIS A 76 -0.43 -5.56 -14.76
N ALA A 77 0.37 -6.48 -14.19
CA ALA A 77 1.78 -6.26 -13.91
C ALA A 77 2.59 -6.03 -15.20
N ALA A 78 2.35 -6.84 -16.24
CA ALA A 78 3.00 -6.70 -17.54
C ALA A 78 2.68 -5.36 -18.21
N SER A 79 1.41 -4.92 -18.19
CA SER A 79 1.01 -3.59 -18.66
C SER A 79 1.79 -2.48 -17.98
N PHE A 80 1.92 -2.56 -16.65
CA PHE A 80 2.67 -1.59 -15.88
C PHE A 80 4.17 -1.60 -16.24
N MET A 81 4.77 -2.79 -16.44
CA MET A 81 6.15 -2.89 -16.90
C MET A 81 6.36 -2.32 -18.30
N ILE A 82 5.41 -2.52 -19.21
CA ILE A 82 5.43 -1.90 -20.55
C ILE A 82 5.35 -0.38 -20.44
N PHE A 83 4.51 0.15 -19.54
CA PHE A 83 4.45 1.59 -19.28
C PHE A 83 5.78 2.15 -18.81
N LEU A 84 6.47 1.50 -17.86
CA LEU A 84 7.80 1.92 -17.43
C LEU A 84 8.81 1.87 -18.58
N CYS A 85 8.73 0.84 -19.43
CA CYS A 85 9.55 0.75 -20.64
C CYS A 85 9.26 1.92 -21.60
N LEU A 86 7.98 2.29 -21.80
CA LEU A 86 7.60 3.44 -22.61
C LEU A 86 8.15 4.76 -22.05
N LEU A 87 8.17 4.94 -20.73
CA LEU A 87 8.80 6.12 -20.11
C LEU A 87 10.31 6.19 -20.42
N VAL A 88 11.01 5.06 -20.36
CA VAL A 88 12.44 4.98 -20.71
C VAL A 88 12.66 5.23 -22.20
N LEU A 89 11.83 4.63 -23.06
CA LEU A 89 11.89 4.82 -24.52
C LEU A 89 11.61 6.27 -24.93
N ASN A 90 10.72 6.97 -24.22
CA ASN A 90 10.47 8.40 -24.47
C ASN A 90 11.70 9.30 -24.23
N ALA A 91 12.64 8.83 -23.41
CA ALA A 91 13.91 9.49 -23.16
C ALA A 91 15.06 8.96 -24.05
N ALA A 92 14.87 7.84 -24.74
CA ALA A 92 15.94 7.09 -25.42
C ALA A 92 16.64 7.89 -26.53
N ASP A 93 15.89 8.69 -27.30
CA ASP A 93 16.44 9.54 -28.36
C ASP A 93 17.47 10.55 -27.84
N ARG A 94 17.50 10.81 -26.52
CA ARG A 94 18.39 11.77 -25.87
C ARG A 94 19.51 11.11 -25.05
N PHE A 95 19.65 9.78 -25.09
CA PHE A 95 20.66 9.07 -24.28
C PHE A 95 22.10 9.42 -24.66
N ALA A 96 22.37 9.71 -25.94
CA ALA A 96 23.68 10.18 -26.41
C ALA A 96 23.89 11.69 -26.23
N GLY A 97 22.93 12.40 -25.61
CA GLY A 97 22.87 13.86 -25.57
C GLY A 97 22.09 14.46 -26.74
N THR A 98 21.71 15.73 -26.61
CA THR A 98 20.97 16.46 -27.65
C THR A 98 21.95 17.13 -28.63
N SER A 99 21.69 17.00 -29.94
CA SER A 99 22.49 17.66 -30.99
C SER A 99 22.34 19.18 -31.01
N LEU A 100 21.21 19.69 -30.51
CA LEU A 100 20.88 21.12 -30.44
C LEU A 100 21.34 21.71 -29.12
N LEU A 101 22.14 22.78 -29.18
CA LEU A 101 22.52 23.54 -28.00
C LEU A 101 21.34 24.41 -27.51
N PRO A 102 21.24 24.74 -26.21
CA PRO A 102 20.13 25.52 -25.65
C PRO A 102 19.95 26.93 -26.23
N ASN A 103 20.97 27.49 -26.89
CA ASN A 103 20.94 28.80 -27.53
C ASN A 103 20.55 28.77 -29.03
N MET A 104 20.48 27.58 -29.62
CA MET A 104 20.23 27.42 -31.05
C MET A 104 18.75 27.13 -31.31
N THR A 105 18.25 27.59 -32.46
CA THR A 105 16.92 27.27 -32.98
C THR A 105 17.06 26.57 -34.33
N THR A 106 16.11 25.70 -34.65
CA THR A 106 16.03 25.04 -35.97
C THR A 106 14.61 25.07 -36.48
N HIS A 107 14.47 25.28 -37.78
CA HIS A 107 13.18 25.37 -38.48
C HIS A 107 13.22 24.40 -39.66
N ASP A 108 12.14 23.64 -39.87
CA ASP A 108 12.02 22.72 -41.00
C ASP A 108 11.56 23.47 -42.27
N TYR A 109 10.82 24.56 -42.10
CA TYR A 109 10.35 25.45 -43.14
C TYR A 109 10.36 26.92 -42.66
N PRO A 110 10.47 27.91 -43.56
CA PRO A 110 10.78 29.30 -43.20
C PRO A 110 9.72 29.99 -42.32
N SER A 111 8.43 29.67 -42.46
CA SER A 111 7.35 30.24 -41.63
C SER A 111 7.15 29.54 -40.28
N GLN A 112 7.89 28.47 -39.97
CA GLN A 112 7.71 27.68 -38.75
C GLN A 112 8.23 28.40 -37.50
N LEU A 113 7.42 28.52 -36.45
CA LEU A 113 7.87 28.94 -35.12
C LEU A 113 8.66 27.81 -34.44
N PHE A 114 9.78 28.14 -33.79
CA PHE A 114 10.62 27.14 -33.12
C PHE A 114 9.82 26.32 -32.08
N ARG A 115 8.88 26.96 -31.37
CA ARG A 115 8.07 26.28 -30.35
C ARG A 115 7.24 25.14 -30.89
N ILE A 116 6.68 25.23 -32.10
CA ILE A 116 5.82 24.17 -32.64
C ILE A 116 6.58 22.84 -32.75
N LYS A 117 7.87 22.89 -33.12
CA LYS A 117 8.74 21.71 -33.23
C LYS A 117 9.06 21.07 -31.87
N THR A 118 9.11 21.88 -30.81
CA THR A 118 9.41 21.40 -29.45
C THR A 118 8.19 20.93 -28.66
N THR A 119 7.01 21.46 -28.99
CA THR A 119 5.76 21.19 -28.25
C THR A 119 4.89 20.11 -28.90
N THR A 120 5.24 19.61 -30.09
CA THR A 120 4.51 18.52 -30.75
C THR A 120 4.57 17.23 -29.92
N PHE A 121 3.45 16.53 -29.90
CA PHE A 121 3.33 15.24 -29.21
C PHE A 121 3.96 14.14 -30.05
N THR A 122 4.84 13.35 -29.44
CA THR A 122 5.40 12.15 -30.06
C THR A 122 4.43 10.96 -29.93
N TRP A 123 4.59 9.94 -30.76
CA TRP A 123 3.80 8.71 -30.66
C TRP A 123 3.97 8.01 -29.30
N THR A 124 5.17 8.05 -28.72
CA THR A 124 5.45 7.53 -27.37
C THR A 124 4.68 8.30 -26.30
N GLU A 125 4.65 9.63 -26.37
CA GLU A 125 3.86 10.47 -25.45
C GLU A 125 2.36 10.17 -25.54
N ILE A 126 1.82 9.98 -26.75
CA ILE A 126 0.41 9.63 -26.95
C ILE A 126 0.08 8.28 -26.29
N LEU A 127 0.96 7.28 -26.41
CA LEU A 127 0.80 5.97 -25.75
C LEU A 127 0.84 6.10 -24.22
N ILE A 128 1.75 6.92 -23.68
CA ILE A 128 1.84 7.21 -22.24
C ILE A 128 0.57 7.90 -21.76
N ILE A 129 0.08 8.91 -22.47
CA ILE A 129 -1.18 9.61 -22.13
C ILE A 129 -2.35 8.63 -22.14
N SER A 130 -2.47 7.79 -23.17
CA SER A 130 -3.50 6.74 -23.25
C SER A 130 -3.45 5.79 -22.05
N TRP A 131 -2.24 5.38 -21.63
CA TRP A 131 -2.05 4.55 -20.45
C TRP A 131 -2.48 5.27 -19.16
N VAL A 132 -2.08 6.53 -18.97
CA VAL A 132 -2.46 7.31 -17.77
C VAL A 132 -3.97 7.51 -17.70
N ILE A 133 -4.65 7.80 -18.81
CA ILE A 133 -6.12 7.91 -18.86
C ILE A 133 -6.76 6.57 -18.47
N GLY A 134 -6.24 5.46 -18.97
CA GLY A 134 -6.73 4.13 -18.61
C GLY A 134 -6.53 3.79 -17.12
N LYS A 135 -5.45 4.27 -16.49
CA LYS A 135 -5.26 4.14 -15.04
C LYS A 135 -6.19 5.03 -14.23
N ILE A 136 -6.42 6.27 -14.67
CA ILE A 136 -7.39 7.17 -14.03
C ILE A 136 -8.77 6.53 -14.03
N TRP A 137 -9.18 5.94 -15.16
CA TRP A 137 -10.46 5.23 -15.24
C TRP A 137 -10.55 4.04 -14.26
N GLU A 138 -9.47 3.26 -14.11
CA GLU A 138 -9.40 2.16 -13.15
C GLU A 138 -9.50 2.63 -11.69
N GLU A 139 -8.81 3.72 -11.33
CA GLU A 139 -8.88 4.31 -9.98
C GLU A 139 -10.25 4.95 -9.71
N CYS A 140 -10.84 5.66 -10.67
CA CYS A 140 -12.20 6.20 -10.55
C CYS A 140 -13.23 5.10 -10.28
N LYS A 141 -13.11 3.95 -10.96
CA LYS A 141 -13.97 2.80 -10.69
C LYS A 141 -13.77 2.24 -9.29
N THR A 142 -12.53 2.20 -8.82
CA THR A 142 -12.18 1.74 -7.46
C THR A 142 -12.81 2.65 -6.41
N ILE A 143 -12.68 3.97 -6.57
CA ILE A 143 -13.28 4.99 -5.68
C ILE A 143 -14.81 4.90 -5.69
N TRP A 144 -15.43 4.58 -6.83
CA TRP A 144 -16.88 4.41 -6.89
C TRP A 144 -17.38 3.15 -6.17
N SER A 145 -16.57 2.09 -6.17
CA SER A 145 -16.95 0.80 -5.55
C SER A 145 -16.63 0.70 -4.06
N GLN A 146 -15.70 1.51 -3.55
CA GLN A 146 -15.21 1.48 -2.18
C GLN A 146 -15.59 2.76 -1.45
N ASP A 147 -15.75 2.69 -0.13
CA ASP A 147 -15.98 3.88 0.67
C ASP A 147 -14.75 4.80 0.64
N PHE A 148 -14.96 6.11 0.42
CA PHE A 148 -13.88 7.10 0.33
C PHE A 148 -12.94 7.08 1.55
N LYS A 149 -13.49 6.82 2.75
CA LYS A 149 -12.71 6.72 3.99
C LYS A 149 -11.72 5.56 3.95
N GLU A 150 -12.13 4.42 3.40
CA GLU A 150 -11.28 3.25 3.28
C GLU A 150 -10.19 3.48 2.22
N TYR A 151 -10.53 4.15 1.13
CA TYR A 151 -9.59 4.55 0.08
C TYR A 151 -8.44 5.44 0.60
N VAL A 152 -8.78 6.52 1.32
CA VAL A 152 -7.77 7.47 1.85
C VAL A 152 -6.92 6.85 2.97
N SER A 153 -7.41 5.81 3.63
CA SER A 153 -6.66 5.13 4.70
C SER A 153 -5.49 4.28 4.20
N ASP A 154 -5.51 3.87 2.93
CA ASP A 154 -4.43 3.07 2.34
C ASP A 154 -3.36 3.99 1.72
N PRO A 155 -2.14 4.07 2.29
CA PRO A 155 -1.11 4.98 1.81
C PRO A 155 -0.66 4.66 0.38
N TRP A 156 -0.80 3.41 -0.06
CA TRP A 156 -0.54 3.06 -1.44
C TRP A 156 -1.61 3.68 -2.34
N LYS A 157 -2.90 3.61 -2.02
CA LYS A 157 -3.92 4.26 -2.84
C LYS A 157 -3.76 5.77 -2.93
N LEU A 158 -3.35 6.41 -1.83
CA LEU A 158 -3.00 7.83 -1.85
C LEU A 158 -1.79 8.15 -2.76
N LEU A 159 -0.77 7.29 -2.76
CA LEU A 159 0.38 7.41 -3.66
C LEU A 159 -0.01 7.23 -5.13
N ASP A 160 -0.92 6.30 -5.46
CA ASP A 160 -1.46 6.13 -6.83
C ASP A 160 -2.13 7.42 -7.29
N PHE A 161 -3.06 7.93 -6.48
CA PHE A 161 -3.78 9.16 -6.76
C PHE A 161 -2.82 10.35 -6.97
N SER A 162 -1.79 10.45 -6.12
CA SER A 162 -0.78 11.51 -6.23
C SER A 162 0.03 11.43 -7.53
N ILE A 163 0.45 10.22 -7.95
CA ILE A 163 1.16 10.02 -9.23
C ILE A 163 0.29 10.44 -10.41
N LEU A 164 -0.97 9.99 -10.43
CA LEU A 164 -1.90 10.30 -11.51
C LEU A 164 -2.22 11.81 -11.56
N ALA A 165 -2.37 12.46 -10.41
CA ALA A 165 -2.58 13.90 -10.33
C ALA A 165 -1.39 14.69 -10.90
N ILE A 166 -0.15 14.30 -10.59
CA ILE A 166 1.06 14.95 -11.12
C ILE A 166 1.19 14.72 -12.63
N PHE A 167 0.92 13.52 -13.14
CA PHE A 167 0.88 13.29 -14.59
C PHE A 167 -0.18 14.14 -15.28
N MET A 168 -1.37 14.24 -14.69
CA MET A 168 -2.44 15.10 -15.23
C MET A 168 -2.02 16.57 -15.26
N ALA A 169 -1.44 17.09 -14.18
CA ALA A 169 -0.93 18.46 -14.16
C ALA A 169 0.15 18.69 -15.23
N SER A 170 1.07 17.75 -15.40
CA SER A 170 2.10 17.78 -16.45
C SER A 170 1.48 17.81 -17.86
N PHE A 171 0.54 16.91 -18.17
CA PHE A 171 -0.07 16.85 -19.50
C PHE A 171 -0.96 18.05 -19.79
N ILE A 172 -1.67 18.58 -18.79
CA ILE A 172 -2.45 19.83 -18.95
C ILE A 172 -1.51 21.00 -19.26
N ALA A 173 -0.40 21.14 -18.53
CA ALA A 173 0.59 22.18 -18.80
C ALA A 173 1.21 22.04 -20.21
N ARG A 174 1.52 20.81 -20.64
CA ARG A 174 2.04 20.53 -21.99
C ARG A 174 1.01 20.81 -23.08
N TRP A 175 -0.26 20.47 -22.84
CA TRP A 175 -1.37 20.78 -23.74
C TRP A 175 -1.57 22.30 -23.88
N MET A 176 -1.48 23.06 -22.78
CA MET A 176 -1.52 24.52 -22.82
C MET A 176 -0.35 25.11 -23.62
N ALA A 177 0.86 24.60 -23.44
CA ALA A 177 2.03 25.03 -24.21
C ALA A 177 1.85 24.76 -25.72
N PHE A 178 1.34 23.57 -26.07
CA PHE A 178 1.03 23.21 -27.46
C PHE A 178 -0.08 24.11 -28.04
N TRP A 179 -1.15 24.35 -27.30
CA TRP A 179 -2.26 25.21 -27.73
C TRP A 179 -1.79 26.64 -28.03
N HIS A 180 -0.97 27.24 -27.15
CA HIS A 180 -0.41 28.56 -27.38
C HIS A 180 0.54 28.59 -28.59
N ALA A 181 1.39 27.57 -28.77
CA ALA A 181 2.27 27.47 -29.93
C ALA A 181 1.47 27.34 -31.24
N CYS A 182 0.40 26.53 -31.27
CA CYS A 182 -0.49 26.41 -32.43
C CYS A 182 -1.23 27.72 -32.71
N SER A 183 -1.71 28.43 -31.68
CA SER A 183 -2.38 29.72 -31.86
C SER A 183 -1.42 30.76 -32.44
N ALA A 184 -0.18 30.79 -31.98
CA ALA A 184 0.85 31.68 -32.51
C ALA A 184 1.24 31.33 -33.95
N GLN A 185 1.37 30.04 -34.28
CA GLN A 185 1.67 29.59 -35.63
C GLN A 185 0.55 29.96 -36.60
N ARG A 186 -0.72 29.74 -36.21
CA ARG A 186 -1.88 30.09 -37.05
C ARG A 186 -1.94 31.59 -37.36
N TYR A 187 -1.58 32.44 -36.40
CA TYR A 187 -1.51 33.88 -36.65
C TYR A 187 -0.43 34.22 -37.69
N VAL A 188 0.74 33.60 -37.57
CA VAL A 188 1.84 33.78 -38.52
C VAL A 188 1.42 33.35 -39.92
N ASP A 189 0.85 32.15 -40.05
CA ASP A 189 0.42 31.58 -41.33
C ASP A 189 -0.68 32.41 -42.01
N GLU A 190 -1.49 33.17 -41.25
CA GLU A 190 -2.54 34.04 -41.78
C GLU A 190 -2.02 35.41 -42.26
N HIS A 191 -0.93 35.91 -41.66
CA HIS A 191 -0.44 37.27 -41.89
C HIS A 191 0.85 37.35 -42.72
N TYR A 192 1.63 36.26 -42.79
CA TYR A 192 2.95 36.26 -43.39
C TYR A 192 3.21 34.96 -44.16
N ASP A 193 3.68 35.08 -45.40
CA ASP A 193 4.12 33.93 -46.21
C ASP A 193 5.50 33.43 -45.76
N ASP A 194 6.41 34.34 -45.39
CA ASP A 194 7.77 34.04 -44.92
C ASP A 194 8.17 34.89 -43.71
N LEU A 195 8.93 34.28 -42.79
CA LEU A 195 9.35 34.89 -41.52
C LEU A 195 10.71 35.61 -41.60
N ILE A 196 11.33 35.63 -42.77
CA ILE A 196 12.65 36.21 -43.00
C ILE A 196 12.50 37.73 -43.12
N ASN A 197 13.13 38.48 -42.22
CA ASN A 197 13.11 39.97 -42.14
C ASN A 197 11.78 40.63 -41.72
N VAL A 198 10.85 39.89 -41.11
CA VAL A 198 9.60 40.45 -40.57
C VAL A 198 9.73 40.75 -39.08
N THR A 199 9.38 41.96 -38.65
CA THR A 199 9.28 42.32 -37.23
C THR A 199 7.94 41.86 -36.66
N LEU A 200 7.93 40.72 -35.95
CA LEU A 200 6.72 40.20 -35.31
C LEU A 200 6.34 40.98 -34.03
N PRO A 201 5.05 40.98 -33.67
CA PRO A 201 4.59 41.41 -32.35
C PRO A 201 5.35 40.68 -31.24
N PHE A 202 5.61 41.38 -30.12
CA PHE A 202 6.39 40.87 -28.99
C PHE A 202 5.87 39.53 -28.46
N GLU A 203 4.54 39.38 -28.39
CA GLU A 203 3.84 38.19 -27.91
C GLU A 203 4.14 36.95 -28.75
N ILE A 204 4.31 37.12 -30.07
CA ILE A 204 4.55 36.02 -31.01
C ILE A 204 6.05 35.74 -31.14
N ARG A 205 6.87 36.80 -31.07
CA ARG A 205 8.33 36.70 -31.07
C ARG A 205 8.85 35.78 -29.96
N TYR A 206 8.16 35.72 -28.82
CA TYR A 206 8.48 34.79 -27.74
C TYR A 206 8.56 33.32 -28.20
N PHE A 207 7.69 32.90 -29.12
CA PHE A 207 7.62 31.52 -29.61
C PHE A 207 8.73 31.16 -30.62
N GLN A 208 9.56 32.13 -31.01
CA GLN A 208 10.78 31.90 -31.79
C GLN A 208 12.02 31.71 -30.91
N LEU A 209 11.96 32.11 -29.64
CA LEU A 209 13.15 32.17 -28.78
C LEU A 209 13.70 30.79 -28.42
N ALA A 210 15.03 30.69 -28.37
CA ALA A 210 15.76 29.53 -27.86
C ALA A 210 15.55 29.34 -26.34
N ARG A 211 15.81 28.13 -25.84
CA ARG A 211 15.48 27.69 -24.47
C ARG A 211 16.02 28.60 -23.35
N ILE A 212 17.20 29.19 -23.54
CA ILE A 212 17.85 30.07 -22.55
C ILE A 212 16.99 31.32 -22.25
N HIS A 213 16.22 31.79 -23.23
CA HIS A 213 15.45 33.03 -23.14
C HIS A 213 13.97 32.78 -22.80
N TRP A 214 13.61 31.55 -22.41
CA TRP A 214 12.26 31.24 -21.99
C TRP A 214 11.94 31.87 -20.64
N MET A 215 10.67 32.23 -20.43
CA MET A 215 10.24 32.73 -19.14
C MET A 215 10.36 31.62 -18.08
N PRO A 216 10.80 31.91 -16.84
CA PRO A 216 10.92 30.90 -15.79
C PRO A 216 9.61 30.16 -15.47
N SER A 217 8.46 30.82 -15.67
CA SER A 217 7.12 30.28 -15.45
C SER A 217 6.48 29.67 -16.71
N ASP A 218 7.27 29.36 -17.74
CA ASP A 218 6.76 28.80 -18.99
C ASP A 218 6.07 27.45 -18.75
N PRO A 219 4.86 27.22 -19.30
CA PRO A 219 4.11 25.99 -19.06
C PRO A 219 4.83 24.73 -19.54
N GLN A 220 5.71 24.83 -20.55
CA GLN A 220 6.54 23.71 -20.99
C GLN A 220 7.54 23.30 -19.90
N LEU A 221 8.21 24.26 -19.25
CA LEU A 221 9.17 23.97 -18.17
C LEU A 221 8.47 23.35 -16.94
N ILE A 222 7.30 23.88 -16.59
CA ILE A 222 6.46 23.34 -15.52
C ILE A 222 6.04 21.89 -15.84
N SER A 223 5.66 21.62 -17.10
CA SER A 223 5.31 20.26 -17.54
C SER A 223 6.49 19.30 -17.42
N GLU A 224 7.69 19.70 -17.85
CA GLU A 224 8.89 18.87 -17.77
C GLU A 224 9.27 18.57 -16.31
N GLY A 225 9.13 19.56 -15.41
CA GLY A 225 9.38 19.38 -13.98
C GLY A 225 8.42 18.38 -13.32
N PHE A 226 7.11 18.54 -13.53
CA PHE A 226 6.12 17.59 -13.00
C PHE A 226 6.25 16.21 -13.64
N TYR A 227 6.53 16.13 -14.94
CA TYR A 227 6.77 14.87 -15.62
C TYR A 227 7.94 14.10 -15.00
N ALA A 228 9.07 14.77 -14.72
CA ALA A 228 10.23 14.14 -14.09
C ALA A 228 9.90 13.56 -12.70
N ILE A 229 9.17 14.32 -11.87
CA ILE A 229 8.70 13.85 -10.55
C ILE A 229 7.77 12.63 -10.71
N ALA A 230 6.82 12.70 -11.65
CA ALA A 230 5.88 11.61 -11.91
C ALA A 230 6.59 10.34 -12.39
N VAL A 231 7.65 10.45 -13.21
CA VAL A 231 8.47 9.32 -13.66
C VAL A 231 9.13 8.63 -12.47
N VAL A 232 9.79 9.37 -11.56
CA VAL A 232 10.44 8.80 -10.37
C VAL A 232 9.44 8.07 -9.49
N LEU A 233 8.30 8.71 -9.20
CA LEU A 233 7.25 8.09 -8.39
C LEU A 233 6.64 6.87 -9.10
N SER A 234 6.55 6.88 -10.43
CA SER A 234 6.12 5.71 -11.21
C SER A 234 7.07 4.52 -11.07
N PHE A 235 8.38 4.71 -10.95
CA PHE A 235 9.28 3.58 -10.67
C PHE A 235 9.11 3.05 -9.24
N SER A 236 8.80 3.91 -8.27
CA SER A 236 8.54 3.48 -6.89
C SER A 236 7.37 2.49 -6.79
N ARG A 237 6.41 2.53 -7.73
CA ARG A 237 5.26 1.62 -7.82
C ARG A 237 5.63 0.15 -8.05
N ILE A 238 6.83 -0.15 -8.54
CA ILE A 238 7.30 -1.55 -8.66
C ILE A 238 7.26 -2.23 -7.29
N THR A 239 7.49 -1.48 -6.21
CA THR A 239 7.40 -2.01 -4.85
C THR A 239 6.03 -2.63 -4.58
N CYS A 240 4.92 -2.13 -5.13
CA CYS A 240 3.60 -2.73 -4.93
C CYS A 240 3.46 -4.16 -5.49
N ILE A 241 4.33 -4.58 -6.42
CA ILE A 241 4.33 -5.92 -7.03
C ILE A 241 5.21 -6.89 -6.24
N LEU A 242 6.22 -6.39 -5.51
CA LEU A 242 7.13 -7.19 -4.69
C LEU A 242 6.46 -8.10 -3.63
N PRO A 243 5.30 -7.78 -3.02
CA PRO A 243 4.64 -8.65 -2.05
C PRO A 243 4.17 -9.99 -2.64
N ALA A 244 4.03 -10.06 -3.97
CA ALA A 244 3.65 -11.31 -4.64
C ALA A 244 4.76 -12.37 -4.56
N ASN A 245 6.02 -11.95 -4.37
CA ASN A 245 7.15 -12.87 -4.24
C ASN A 245 7.40 -13.27 -2.78
N GLU A 246 7.69 -14.53 -2.55
CA GLU A 246 7.91 -15.09 -1.21
C GLU A 246 9.19 -14.58 -0.54
N ARG A 247 10.19 -14.18 -1.32
CA ARG A 247 11.46 -13.63 -0.79
C ARG A 247 11.41 -12.13 -0.51
N PHE A 248 10.75 -11.35 -1.38
CA PHE A 248 10.75 -9.88 -1.28
C PHE A 248 9.58 -9.33 -0.46
N GLY A 249 8.50 -10.09 -0.32
CA GLY A 249 7.30 -9.62 0.38
C GLY A 249 7.52 -9.31 1.86
N PRO A 250 8.03 -10.24 2.69
CA PRO A 250 8.28 -9.97 4.11
C PRO A 250 9.24 -8.79 4.32
N LEU A 251 10.27 -8.67 3.47
CA LEU A 251 11.24 -7.57 3.50
C LEU A 251 10.58 -6.20 3.23
N GLN A 252 9.66 -6.13 2.28
CA GLN A 252 8.96 -4.87 2.00
C GLN A 252 7.99 -4.49 3.11
N ILE A 253 7.26 -5.45 3.68
CA ILE A 253 6.28 -5.18 4.75
C ILE A 253 7.00 -4.69 6.01
N SER A 254 8.13 -5.31 6.37
CA SER A 254 8.98 -4.85 7.48
C SER A 254 9.55 -3.46 7.23
N LEU A 255 10.06 -3.17 6.03
CA LEU A 255 10.54 -1.83 5.67
C LEU A 255 9.45 -0.76 5.81
N GLY A 256 8.26 -0.99 5.25
CA GLY A 256 7.16 -0.03 5.29
C GLY A 256 6.70 0.31 6.71
N ARG A 257 6.75 -0.65 7.63
CA ARG A 257 6.41 -0.44 9.04
C ARG A 257 7.51 0.25 9.82
N THR A 258 8.76 -0.11 9.57
CA THR A 258 9.92 0.57 10.17
C THR A 258 9.92 2.05 9.80
N VAL A 259 9.55 2.40 8.56
CA VAL A 259 9.38 3.80 8.13
C VAL A 259 8.33 4.54 8.96
N LYS A 260 7.21 3.89 9.33
CA LYS A 260 6.18 4.50 10.19
C LYS A 260 6.71 4.81 11.59
N ASP A 261 7.59 3.96 12.13
CA ASP A 261 8.22 4.21 13.42
C ASP A 261 9.32 5.29 13.35
N ILE A 262 10.08 5.33 12.24
CA ILE A 262 11.04 6.42 11.96
C ILE A 262 10.35 7.79 12.00
N PHE A 263 9.14 7.93 11.45
CA PHE A 263 8.43 9.21 11.43
C PHE A 263 8.20 9.81 12.82
N LYS A 264 8.03 8.98 13.87
CA LYS A 264 7.90 9.45 15.26
C LYS A 264 9.20 10.13 15.72
N PHE A 265 10.35 9.56 15.38
CA PHE A 265 11.67 10.10 15.71
C PHE A 265 12.05 11.31 14.86
N MET A 266 11.59 11.35 13.59
CA MET A 266 11.84 12.48 12.69
C MET A 266 11.31 13.81 13.22
N VAL A 267 10.33 13.81 14.13
CA VAL A 267 9.84 15.04 14.80
C VAL A 267 10.96 15.74 15.57
N ILE A 268 11.77 14.98 16.34
CA ILE A 268 12.91 15.53 17.09
C ILE A 268 13.96 16.05 16.11
N PHE A 269 14.25 15.27 15.06
CA PHE A 269 15.20 15.63 14.01
C PHE A 269 14.83 16.96 13.34
N ILE A 270 13.57 17.13 12.92
CA ILE A 270 13.07 18.34 12.27
C ILE A 270 13.10 19.52 13.25
N THR A 271 12.75 19.32 14.51
CA THR A 271 12.76 20.39 15.53
C THR A 271 14.16 20.96 15.71
N VAL A 272 15.17 20.10 15.86
CA VAL A 272 16.57 20.52 15.98
C VAL A 272 17.04 21.19 14.69
N PHE A 273 16.73 20.61 13.53
CA PHE A 273 17.08 21.18 12.23
C PHE A 273 16.54 22.60 12.04
N VAL A 274 15.25 22.84 12.34
CA VAL A 274 14.63 24.17 12.22
C VAL A 274 15.23 25.16 13.22
N ALA A 275 15.53 24.73 14.45
CA ALA A 275 16.17 25.60 15.45
C ALA A 275 17.53 26.13 14.97
N PHE A 276 18.38 25.25 14.41
CA PHE A 276 19.66 25.67 13.85
C PHE A 276 19.51 26.46 12.55
N MET A 277 18.52 26.13 11.71
CA MET A 277 18.22 26.91 10.49
C MET A 277 17.88 28.35 10.80
N VAL A 278 16.95 28.57 11.74
CA VAL A 278 16.56 29.92 12.17
C VAL A 278 17.72 30.62 12.88
N GLY A 279 18.50 29.90 13.70
CA GLY A 279 19.68 30.45 14.37
C GLY A 279 20.74 30.95 13.38
N MET A 280 21.08 30.14 12.38
CA MET A 280 22.05 30.52 11.34
C MET A 280 21.52 31.62 10.42
N PHE A 281 20.23 31.57 10.05
CA PHE A 281 19.59 32.64 9.28
C PHE A 281 19.65 33.98 10.04
N ASN A 282 19.29 34.00 11.32
CA ASN A 282 19.32 35.23 12.12
C ASN A 282 20.75 35.78 12.29
N LEU A 283 21.77 34.90 12.32
CA LEU A 283 23.17 35.32 12.40
C LEU A 283 23.66 35.97 11.11
N TYR A 284 23.25 35.45 9.95
CA TYR A 284 23.81 35.81 8.64
C TYR A 284 22.89 36.65 7.74
N SER A 285 21.63 36.88 8.11
CA SER A 285 20.66 37.64 7.29
C SER A 285 21.14 39.04 6.91
N TYR A 286 21.85 39.72 7.81
CA TYR A 286 22.40 41.06 7.58
C TYR A 286 23.68 41.10 6.72
N TYR A 287 24.24 39.94 6.38
CA TYR A 287 25.52 39.82 5.64
C TYR A 287 25.33 39.51 4.14
N LEU A 288 24.17 39.85 3.58
CA LEU A 288 23.92 39.71 2.15
C LEU A 288 24.93 40.54 1.34
N GLY A 289 25.63 39.90 0.39
CA GLY A 289 26.69 40.53 -0.41
C GLY A 289 28.06 40.65 0.27
N ALA A 290 28.16 40.37 1.57
CA ALA A 290 29.39 40.40 2.36
C ALA A 290 30.04 39.01 2.55
N LYS A 291 29.35 37.94 2.14
CA LYS A 291 29.84 36.56 2.24
C LYS A 291 30.43 36.06 0.93
N HIS A 292 31.28 35.04 1.03
CA HIS A 292 31.81 34.33 -0.14
C HIS A 292 30.71 33.62 -0.94
N ASN A 293 29.76 32.99 -0.25
CA ASN A 293 28.62 32.27 -0.82
C ASN A 293 27.29 32.84 -0.30
N VAL A 294 26.20 32.63 -1.03
CA VAL A 294 24.84 33.07 -0.67
C VAL A 294 24.23 32.28 0.50
N ALA A 295 25.01 31.40 1.13
CA ALA A 295 24.60 30.54 2.22
C ALA A 295 24.14 31.33 3.45
N PHE A 296 23.04 30.89 4.07
CA PHE A 296 22.48 31.42 5.31
C PHE A 296 21.88 32.85 5.25
N THR A 297 21.85 33.49 4.07
CA THR A 297 21.34 34.87 3.95
C THR A 297 19.81 34.93 3.85
N THR A 298 19.20 33.93 3.22
CA THR A 298 17.76 33.72 3.15
C THR A 298 17.38 32.43 3.85
N VAL A 299 16.11 32.29 4.23
CA VAL A 299 15.59 31.06 4.85
C VAL A 299 15.75 29.86 3.90
N GLU A 300 15.53 30.05 2.61
CA GLU A 300 15.68 29.01 1.59
C GLU A 300 17.14 28.54 1.44
N GLU A 301 18.09 29.46 1.33
CA GLU A 301 19.51 29.10 1.22
C GLU A 301 20.06 28.52 2.54
N SER A 302 19.53 28.96 3.69
CA SER A 302 19.81 28.33 5.00
C SER A 302 19.34 26.88 5.03
N PHE A 303 18.13 26.62 4.53
CA PHE A 303 17.60 25.27 4.43
C PHE A 303 18.48 24.39 3.52
N LYS A 304 18.79 24.85 2.30
CA LYS A 304 19.62 24.10 1.33
C LYS A 304 20.98 23.74 1.93
N THR A 305 21.66 24.72 2.52
CA THR A 305 23.03 24.55 3.04
C THR A 305 23.11 23.61 4.24
N LEU A 306 22.15 23.67 5.17
CA LEU A 306 22.05 22.74 6.30
C LEU A 306 21.59 21.35 5.86
N PHE A 307 20.66 21.26 4.92
CA PHE A 307 20.18 19.99 4.40
C PHE A 307 21.33 19.20 3.76
N TRP A 308 22.10 19.83 2.88
CA TRP A 308 23.25 19.20 2.24
C TRP A 308 24.41 18.94 3.23
N ALA A 309 24.47 19.64 4.36
CA ALA A 309 25.45 19.39 5.41
C ALA A 309 25.24 18.04 6.11
N ILE A 310 23.98 17.56 6.23
CA ILE A 310 23.67 16.24 6.81
C ILE A 310 24.38 15.12 6.03
N PHE A 311 24.53 15.29 4.72
CA PHE A 311 25.19 14.35 3.82
C PHE A 311 26.69 14.65 3.60
N GLY A 312 27.24 15.66 4.25
CA GLY A 312 28.65 16.06 4.08
C GLY A 312 28.96 16.76 2.75
N LEU A 313 27.95 17.23 2.02
CA LEU A 313 28.11 17.93 0.73
C LEU A 313 28.18 19.46 0.87
N SER A 314 28.06 19.98 2.08
CA SER A 314 28.09 21.42 2.37
C SER A 314 29.52 21.89 2.61
N GLU A 315 29.90 22.99 1.95
CA GLU A 315 31.24 23.55 2.10
C GLU A 315 31.40 24.32 3.40
N VAL A 316 32.52 24.13 4.09
CA VAL A 316 32.90 24.91 5.29
C VAL A 316 33.10 26.40 4.95
N LYS A 317 33.43 26.72 3.70
CA LYS A 317 33.54 28.10 3.19
C LYS A 317 32.21 28.87 3.19
N SER A 318 31.07 28.18 3.37
CA SER A 318 29.75 28.80 3.50
C SER A 318 29.60 29.69 4.74
N VAL A 319 30.46 29.52 5.75
CA VAL A 319 30.45 30.25 7.03
C VAL A 319 31.34 31.50 6.98
N VAL A 320 32.31 31.54 6.05
CA VAL A 320 33.29 32.62 5.91
C VAL A 320 32.63 33.90 5.42
N ILE A 321 33.00 35.02 6.04
CA ILE A 321 32.56 36.37 5.68
C ILE A 321 33.78 37.11 5.12
N ASN A 322 33.60 37.91 4.06
CA ASN A 322 34.68 38.70 3.46
C ASN A 322 34.98 40.01 4.23
N ILE A 323 34.31 40.23 5.37
CA ILE A 323 34.46 41.42 6.23
C ILE A 323 35.18 41.01 7.53
N ASN A 324 35.93 41.91 8.14
CA ASN A 324 36.66 41.72 9.40
C ASN A 324 35.79 41.50 10.66
N HIS A 325 34.59 40.93 10.54
CA HIS A 325 33.70 40.59 11.66
C HIS A 325 33.99 39.18 12.19
N LYS A 326 35.24 38.98 12.66
CA LYS A 326 35.75 37.67 13.11
C LYS A 326 34.93 37.05 14.26
N PHE A 327 34.28 37.86 15.08
CA PHE A 327 33.40 37.35 16.13
C PHE A 327 32.21 36.56 15.57
N ILE A 328 31.52 37.13 14.57
CA ILE A 328 30.35 36.48 13.94
C ILE A 328 30.78 35.25 13.16
N GLU A 329 31.91 35.32 12.46
CA GLU A 329 32.50 34.17 11.78
C GLU A 329 32.81 33.02 12.76
N ASN A 330 33.43 33.32 13.90
CA ASN A 330 33.71 32.33 14.95
C ASN A 330 32.41 31.72 15.52
N ILE A 331 31.40 32.54 15.81
CA ILE A 331 30.09 32.05 16.27
C ILE A 331 29.44 31.15 15.22
N GLY A 332 29.53 31.51 13.94
CA GLY A 332 29.05 30.68 12.85
C GLY A 332 29.78 29.33 12.75
N TYR A 333 31.10 29.32 12.92
CA TYR A 333 31.89 28.08 12.97
C TYR A 333 31.47 27.18 14.13
N VAL A 334 31.26 27.77 15.31
CA VAL A 334 30.80 27.03 16.50
C VAL A 334 29.40 26.47 16.28
N LEU A 335 28.44 27.28 15.83
CA LEU A 335 27.07 26.84 15.60
C LEU A 335 26.99 25.75 14.52
N TYR A 336 27.71 25.92 13.41
CA TYR A 336 27.76 24.93 12.32
C TYR A 336 28.48 23.64 12.75
N GLY A 337 29.54 23.75 13.55
CA GLY A 337 30.24 22.60 14.13
C GLY A 337 29.34 21.81 15.10
N VAL A 338 28.68 22.51 16.03
CA VAL A 338 27.73 21.90 16.97
C VAL A 338 26.55 21.27 16.23
N TYR A 339 26.03 21.93 15.20
CA TYR A 339 24.99 21.36 14.33
C TYR A 339 25.44 20.02 13.73
N ASN A 340 26.64 19.95 13.14
CA ASN A 340 27.13 18.70 12.54
C ASN A 340 27.33 17.60 13.58
N VAL A 341 27.86 17.92 14.76
CA VAL A 341 28.01 16.94 15.86
C VAL A 341 26.64 16.41 16.29
N ILE A 342 25.66 17.28 16.52
CA ILE A 342 24.32 16.86 16.97
C ILE A 342 23.58 16.10 15.86
N MET A 343 23.52 16.65 14.65
CA MET A 343 22.73 16.07 13.57
C MET A 343 23.36 14.80 12.99
N VAL A 344 24.65 14.84 12.68
CA VAL A 344 25.32 13.74 11.96
C VAL A 344 25.87 12.70 12.93
N ILE A 345 26.47 13.09 14.05
CA ILE A 345 27.08 12.10 14.97
C ILE A 345 26.04 11.54 15.94
N VAL A 346 25.18 12.38 16.52
CA VAL A 346 24.22 11.91 17.53
C VAL A 346 22.93 11.41 16.88
N LEU A 347 22.20 12.28 16.17
CA LEU A 347 20.85 11.97 15.70
C LEU A 347 20.82 10.95 14.56
N LEU A 348 21.77 10.98 13.62
CA LEU A 348 21.85 9.98 12.56
C LEU A 348 22.17 8.58 13.12
N ASN A 349 23.12 8.47 14.05
CA ASN A 349 23.47 7.19 14.67
C ASN A 349 22.33 6.64 15.54
N MET A 350 21.63 7.52 16.25
CA MET A 350 20.42 7.14 16.98
C MET A 350 19.31 6.67 16.03
N LEU A 351 19.12 7.35 14.88
CA LEU A 351 18.15 6.94 13.88
C LEU A 351 18.47 5.55 13.30
N ILE A 352 19.75 5.25 13.04
CA ILE A 352 20.20 3.94 12.57
C ILE A 352 19.96 2.87 13.64
N ALA A 353 20.27 3.15 14.91
CA ALA A 353 20.02 2.22 16.00
C ALA A 353 18.52 1.90 16.18
N MET A 354 17.68 2.94 16.13
CA MET A 354 16.22 2.79 16.19
C MET A 354 15.68 2.01 14.98
N PHE A 355 16.20 2.26 13.78
CA PHE A 355 15.84 1.51 12.57
C PHE A 355 16.12 0.02 12.75
N ASN A 356 17.31 -0.35 13.23
CA ASN A 356 17.69 -1.74 13.41
C ASN A 356 16.86 -2.45 14.48
N SER A 357 16.60 -1.78 15.62
CA SER A 357 15.78 -2.37 16.69
C SER A 357 14.33 -2.58 16.25
N SER A 358 13.72 -1.58 15.59
CA SER A 358 12.35 -1.67 15.07
C SER A 358 12.24 -2.71 13.96
N PHE A 359 13.23 -2.78 13.06
CA PHE A 359 13.26 -3.78 11.99
C PHE A 359 13.30 -5.20 12.54
N GLN A 360 14.11 -5.48 13.58
CA GLN A 360 14.19 -6.80 14.20
C GLN A 360 12.87 -7.22 14.85
N GLU A 361 12.24 -6.32 15.64
CA GLU A 361 10.95 -6.60 16.29
C GLU A 361 9.84 -6.90 15.26
N ILE A 362 9.81 -6.14 14.15
CA ILE A 362 8.78 -6.32 13.11
C ILE A 362 9.05 -7.56 12.24
N GLN A 363 10.32 -7.94 12.07
CA GLN A 363 10.70 -9.07 11.20
C GLN A 363 10.16 -10.40 11.73
N ASP A 364 10.07 -10.57 13.05
CA ASP A 364 9.61 -11.83 13.67
C ASP A 364 8.15 -12.17 13.32
N ASP A 365 7.28 -11.16 13.16
CA ASP A 365 5.87 -11.32 12.76
C ASP A 365 5.64 -11.11 11.25
N ALA A 366 6.67 -10.70 10.50
CA ALA A 366 6.54 -10.27 9.11
C ALA A 366 5.93 -11.33 8.19
N ASP A 367 6.14 -12.62 8.48
CA ASP A 367 5.61 -13.73 7.68
C ASP A 367 4.07 -13.82 7.74
N VAL A 368 3.49 -13.65 8.93
CA VAL A 368 2.03 -13.70 9.13
C VAL A 368 1.38 -12.53 8.39
N GLU A 369 1.99 -11.36 8.52
CA GLU A 369 1.49 -10.12 7.96
C GLU A 369 1.68 -10.04 6.45
N TRP A 370 2.80 -10.55 5.94
CA TRP A 370 3.01 -10.72 4.52
C TRP A 370 1.96 -11.66 3.92
N LYS A 371 1.66 -12.80 4.56
CA LYS A 371 0.59 -13.71 4.09
C LYS A 371 -0.77 -13.03 4.06
N PHE A 372 -1.06 -12.15 5.02
CA PHE A 372 -2.27 -11.34 5.03
C PHE A 372 -2.29 -10.29 3.91
N ALA A 373 -1.20 -9.52 3.73
CA ALA A 373 -1.08 -8.54 2.65
C ALA A 373 -1.17 -9.20 1.27
N ARG A 374 -0.53 -10.36 1.10
CA ARG A 374 -0.63 -11.20 -0.11
C ARG A 374 -2.06 -11.68 -0.35
N ALA A 375 -2.76 -12.11 0.70
CA ALA A 375 -4.16 -12.50 0.57
C ALA A 375 -5.04 -11.31 0.15
N LYS A 376 -4.84 -10.11 0.74
CA LYS A 376 -5.54 -8.87 0.33
C LYS A 376 -5.31 -8.57 -1.15
N LEU A 377 -4.06 -8.70 -1.62
CA LEU A 377 -3.72 -8.57 -3.04
C LEU A 377 -4.43 -9.62 -3.90
N TRP A 378 -4.51 -10.89 -3.47
CA TRP A 378 -5.20 -11.90 -4.26
C TRP A 378 -6.70 -11.68 -4.34
N PHE A 379 -7.32 -11.26 -3.24
CA PHE A 379 -8.74 -10.94 -3.17
C PHE A 379 -9.13 -9.85 -4.18
N SER A 380 -8.28 -8.84 -4.41
CA SER A 380 -8.58 -7.80 -5.41
C SER A 380 -8.69 -8.32 -6.85
N TYR A 381 -8.12 -9.50 -7.15
CA TYR A 381 -8.22 -10.13 -8.49
C TYR A 381 -9.25 -11.26 -8.57
N PHE A 382 -9.79 -11.71 -7.43
CA PHE A 382 -10.88 -12.70 -7.40
C PHE A 382 -12.21 -12.10 -7.86
N GLU A 383 -12.42 -10.81 -7.66
CA GLU A 383 -13.60 -10.14 -8.20
C GLU A 383 -13.60 -10.16 -9.74
N ASN A 384 -14.78 -10.34 -10.33
CA ASN A 384 -14.94 -10.40 -11.80
C ASN A 384 -14.83 -9.03 -12.48
N SER A 385 -14.51 -7.98 -11.72
CA SER A 385 -14.34 -6.62 -12.20
C SER A 385 -13.00 -6.42 -12.90
N GLY A 386 -12.99 -5.93 -14.14
CA GLY A 386 -11.77 -5.41 -14.79
C GLY A 386 -10.84 -6.48 -15.40
N THR A 387 -11.35 -7.27 -16.34
CA THR A 387 -10.57 -8.33 -17.03
C THR A 387 -9.50 -7.78 -17.97
N LEU A 388 -9.59 -6.52 -18.40
CA LEU A 388 -8.67 -5.92 -19.36
C LEU A 388 -7.65 -5.03 -18.62
N PRO A 389 -6.34 -5.18 -18.89
CA PRO A 389 -5.32 -4.31 -18.33
C PRO A 389 -5.35 -2.94 -19.02
N VAL A 390 -4.82 -1.92 -18.35
CA VAL A 390 -4.55 -0.60 -18.95
C VAL A 390 -3.57 -0.76 -20.14
N PRO A 391 -3.67 0.00 -21.25
CA PRO A 391 -4.68 1.01 -21.60
C PRO A 391 -5.98 0.42 -22.17
N PHE A 392 -6.05 -0.88 -22.42
CA PHE A 392 -7.17 -1.55 -23.10
C PHE A 392 -8.49 -1.52 -22.32
N ASN A 393 -8.45 -1.16 -21.03
CA ASN A 393 -9.64 -0.89 -20.20
C ASN A 393 -10.52 0.26 -20.76
N LEU A 394 -9.96 1.17 -21.56
CA LEU A 394 -10.71 2.27 -22.16
C LEU A 394 -11.70 1.83 -23.24
N ILE A 395 -11.55 0.62 -23.79
CA ILE A 395 -12.45 0.09 -24.82
C ILE A 395 -13.58 -0.65 -24.10
N PRO A 396 -14.76 -0.04 -23.92
CA PRO A 396 -15.88 -0.71 -23.28
C PRO A 396 -16.30 -1.95 -24.08
N SER A 397 -16.68 -3.01 -23.37
CA SER A 397 -17.24 -4.19 -24.04
C SER A 397 -18.51 -3.80 -24.82
N PRO A 398 -18.76 -4.39 -26.01
CA PRO A 398 -19.93 -4.01 -26.84
C PRO A 398 -21.25 -4.08 -26.08
N LYS A 399 -21.40 -5.06 -25.17
CA LYS A 399 -22.59 -5.19 -24.29
C LYS A 399 -22.70 -4.06 -23.28
N SER A 400 -21.57 -3.59 -22.73
CA SER A 400 -21.54 -2.45 -21.81
C SER A 400 -21.84 -1.13 -22.51
N VAL A 401 -21.40 -0.96 -23.77
CA VAL A 401 -21.77 0.22 -24.57
C VAL A 401 -23.27 0.23 -24.83
N VAL A 402 -23.86 -0.90 -25.23
CA VAL A 402 -25.32 -1.00 -25.43
C VAL A 402 -26.06 -0.74 -24.12
N SER A 403 -25.60 -1.31 -23.00
CA SER A 403 -26.22 -1.05 -21.69
C SER A 403 -26.06 0.40 -21.24
N LEU A 404 -24.93 1.05 -21.50
CA LEU A 404 -24.68 2.45 -21.15
C LEU A 404 -25.45 3.40 -22.07
N LEU A 405 -25.58 3.08 -23.36
CA LEU A 405 -26.44 3.81 -24.29
C LEU A 405 -27.91 3.66 -23.91
N MET A 406 -28.34 2.46 -23.47
CA MET A 406 -29.68 2.22 -22.95
C MET A 406 -29.89 2.90 -21.59
N ALA A 407 -28.87 3.01 -20.74
CA ALA A 407 -28.93 3.74 -19.48
C ALA A 407 -28.98 5.25 -19.70
N ILE A 408 -28.18 5.80 -20.62
CA ILE A 408 -28.25 7.20 -21.06
C ILE A 408 -29.62 7.47 -21.69
N LYS A 409 -30.12 6.57 -22.55
CA LYS A 409 -31.47 6.67 -23.12
C LYS A 409 -32.53 6.60 -22.02
N LYS A 410 -32.37 5.77 -20.99
CA LYS A 410 -33.27 5.67 -19.83
C LYS A 410 -33.19 6.93 -18.95
N ILE A 411 -32.01 7.52 -18.76
CA ILE A 411 -31.82 8.78 -18.02
C ILE A 411 -32.40 9.95 -18.83
N LEU A 412 -32.15 10.01 -20.15
CA LEU A 412 -32.80 10.98 -21.03
C LEU A 412 -34.32 10.80 -21.02
N TRP A 413 -34.80 9.56 -21.05
CA TRP A 413 -36.22 9.20 -20.96
C TRP A 413 -36.83 9.59 -19.62
N ILE A 414 -36.13 9.38 -18.49
CA ILE A 414 -36.54 9.81 -17.15
C ILE A 414 -36.54 11.34 -17.04
N VAL A 415 -35.53 12.03 -17.57
CA VAL A 415 -35.49 13.51 -17.62
C VAL A 415 -36.59 14.07 -18.53
N PHE A 416 -36.94 13.35 -19.61
CA PHE A 416 -38.02 13.70 -20.54
C PHE A 416 -39.41 13.40 -19.96
N LEU A 417 -39.59 12.31 -19.20
CA LEU A 417 -40.82 11.95 -18.48
C LEU A 417 -41.05 12.79 -17.22
N LYS A 418 -39.98 13.24 -16.55
CA LYS A 418 -40.08 14.23 -15.47
C LYS A 418 -40.65 15.57 -15.98
N LYS A 419 -40.66 15.79 -17.30
CA LYS A 419 -41.32 16.92 -17.96
C LYS A 419 -42.76 16.63 -18.40
N ARG A 420 -43.24 15.37 -18.30
CA ARG A 420 -44.57 14.94 -18.75
C ARG A 420 -45.16 13.89 -17.80
N GLY A 421 -45.69 14.35 -16.67
CA GLY A 421 -46.81 13.76 -15.91
C GLY A 421 -46.63 12.35 -15.34
N GLU A 422 -46.84 12.24 -14.02
CA GLU A 422 -46.95 11.00 -13.25
C GLU A 422 -47.91 9.98 -13.88
N ASN A 423 -47.48 8.71 -13.95
CA ASN A 423 -48.37 7.57 -13.85
C ASN A 423 -47.65 6.49 -13.03
N ALA A 424 -48.07 6.37 -11.77
CA ALA A 424 -47.66 5.34 -10.83
C ALA A 424 -48.45 4.06 -11.12
N ASN A 425 -47.85 3.10 -11.83
CA ASN A 425 -48.31 1.71 -11.79
C ASN A 425 -47.27 0.66 -12.20
N ASP A 426 -46.09 1.05 -12.70
CA ASP A 426 -45.07 0.08 -13.16
C ASP A 426 -44.03 -0.30 -12.09
N GLU A 427 -44.04 0.34 -10.90
CA GLU A 427 -43.08 0.05 -9.81
C GLU A 427 -43.44 -1.17 -8.95
N ALA A 428 -44.67 -1.68 -9.04
CA ALA A 428 -45.13 -2.79 -8.20
C ALA A 428 -44.75 -4.18 -8.73
N GLU A 429 -44.56 -4.34 -10.06
CA GLU A 429 -44.27 -5.67 -10.64
C GLU A 429 -42.79 -6.06 -10.59
N LEU A 430 -41.85 -5.10 -10.56
CA LEU A 430 -40.41 -5.38 -10.56
C LEU A 430 -39.88 -5.82 -9.17
N ASN A 431 -40.46 -5.30 -8.10
CA ASN A 431 -40.09 -5.64 -6.71
C ASN A 431 -40.52 -7.07 -6.32
N ASN A 432 -41.58 -7.60 -6.93
CA ASN A 432 -42.09 -8.94 -6.62
C ASN A 432 -41.28 -10.08 -7.28
N LEU A 433 -40.59 -9.81 -8.39
CA LEU A 433 -39.69 -10.79 -9.02
C LEU A 433 -38.31 -10.86 -8.34
N GLN A 434 -37.76 -9.74 -7.85
CA GLN A 434 -36.47 -9.74 -7.14
C GLN A 434 -36.55 -10.39 -5.75
N THR A 435 -37.70 -10.29 -5.08
CA THR A 435 -37.87 -10.85 -3.73
C THR A 435 -38.01 -12.39 -3.76
N CYS A 436 -38.48 -12.97 -4.87
CA CYS A 436 -38.72 -14.42 -5.00
C CYS A 436 -37.49 -15.25 -5.43
N GLU A 437 -36.54 -14.69 -6.18
CA GLU A 437 -35.36 -15.46 -6.64
C GLU A 437 -34.19 -15.47 -5.63
N GLY A 438 -34.08 -14.44 -4.78
CA GLY A 438 -33.03 -14.35 -3.76
C GLY A 438 -33.22 -15.30 -2.57
N GLN A 439 -34.46 -15.62 -2.20
CA GLN A 439 -34.75 -16.39 -0.99
C GLN A 439 -34.53 -17.91 -1.13
N LYS A 440 -34.60 -18.48 -2.35
CA LYS A 440 -34.46 -19.94 -2.53
C LYS A 440 -33.02 -20.47 -2.42
N LYS A 441 -31.99 -19.62 -2.56
CA LYS A 441 -30.57 -20.04 -2.46
C LYS A 441 -29.99 -19.97 -1.03
N PHE A 442 -30.64 -19.24 -0.11
CA PHE A 442 -30.07 -18.97 1.21
C PHE A 442 -30.51 -19.97 2.30
N THR A 443 -31.62 -20.67 2.11
CA THR A 443 -32.23 -21.55 3.12
C THR A 443 -31.55 -22.91 3.28
N HIS A 444 -30.78 -23.38 2.29
CA HIS A 444 -30.18 -24.73 2.31
C HIS A 444 -28.75 -24.80 2.90
N LYS A 445 -28.05 -23.67 3.05
CA LYS A 445 -26.69 -23.58 3.62
C LYS A 445 -26.56 -23.52 5.16
N PRO A 446 -27.54 -23.05 5.97
CA PRO A 446 -27.30 -22.84 7.40
C PRO A 446 -27.17 -24.14 8.18
N ALA A 447 -27.91 -25.20 7.82
CA ALA A 447 -27.88 -26.48 8.53
C ALA A 447 -26.53 -27.22 8.42
N HIS A 448 -25.88 -27.18 7.24
CA HIS A 448 -24.55 -27.77 7.06
C HIS A 448 -23.48 -26.94 7.79
N HIS A 449 -23.52 -25.62 7.66
CA HIS A 449 -22.62 -24.72 8.38
C HIS A 449 -22.71 -24.91 9.90
N GLN A 450 -23.92 -25.04 10.44
CA GLN A 450 -24.15 -25.26 11.87
C GLN A 450 -23.62 -26.62 12.34
N LYS A 451 -23.78 -27.69 11.54
CA LYS A 451 -23.20 -29.02 11.86
C LYS A 451 -21.66 -28.95 11.91
N VAL A 452 -21.03 -28.29 10.95
CA VAL A 452 -19.57 -28.11 10.92
C VAL A 452 -19.12 -27.26 12.11
N MET A 453 -19.79 -26.15 12.40
CA MET A 453 -19.49 -25.28 13.54
C MET A 453 -19.56 -26.04 14.86
N ASN A 454 -20.62 -26.82 15.10
CA ASN A 454 -20.76 -27.63 16.30
C ASN A 454 -19.64 -28.67 16.44
N SER A 455 -19.18 -29.24 15.32
CA SER A 455 -18.08 -30.21 15.30
C SER A 455 -16.73 -29.55 15.61
N LEU A 456 -16.50 -28.35 15.08
CA LEU A 456 -15.31 -27.54 15.35
C LEU A 456 -15.26 -27.09 16.82
N ILE A 457 -16.37 -26.60 17.37
CA ILE A 457 -16.47 -26.19 18.77
C ILE A 457 -16.17 -27.37 19.70
N LYS A 458 -16.78 -28.54 19.46
CA LYS A 458 -16.50 -29.76 20.25
C LYS A 458 -15.01 -30.13 20.22
N ARG A 459 -14.39 -30.14 19.03
CA ARG A 459 -12.96 -30.45 18.90
C ARG A 459 -12.08 -29.41 19.59
N TYR A 460 -12.43 -28.12 19.49
CA TYR A 460 -11.72 -27.03 20.15
C TYR A 460 -11.79 -27.14 21.66
N ILE A 461 -12.98 -27.39 22.23
CA ILE A 461 -13.17 -27.58 23.68
C ILE A 461 -12.31 -28.75 24.17
N ILE A 462 -12.39 -29.91 23.51
CA ILE A 462 -11.58 -31.09 23.88
C ILE A 462 -10.08 -30.78 23.82
N LYS A 463 -9.63 -30.09 22.77
CA LYS A 463 -8.22 -29.71 22.62
C LYS A 463 -7.78 -28.74 23.72
N SER A 464 -8.57 -27.70 24.00
CA SER A 464 -8.28 -26.71 25.04
C SER A 464 -8.24 -27.34 26.43
N GLN A 465 -9.15 -28.27 26.73
CA GLN A 465 -9.11 -29.04 27.99
C GLN A 465 -7.86 -29.91 28.09
N ARG A 466 -7.41 -30.52 26.99
CA ARG A 466 -6.18 -31.31 26.94
C ARG A 466 -4.92 -30.45 27.11
N GLU A 467 -4.90 -29.24 26.55
CA GLU A 467 -3.80 -28.29 26.70
C GLU A 467 -3.73 -27.74 28.13
N LYS A 468 -4.87 -27.42 28.75
CA LYS A 468 -4.95 -27.07 30.17
C LYS A 468 -4.47 -28.19 31.09
N GLY A 469 -4.68 -29.45 30.72
CA GLY A 469 -4.14 -30.60 31.45
C GLY A 469 -2.64 -30.85 31.21
N ARG A 470 -2.02 -30.16 30.25
CA ARG A 470 -0.57 -30.24 29.97
C ARG A 470 0.23 -29.09 30.56
N ASP A 471 -0.38 -27.92 30.77
CA ASP A 471 0.22 -26.87 31.58
C ASP A 471 0.47 -27.45 32.97
N GLY A 472 1.71 -27.29 33.48
CA GLY A 472 2.22 -28.01 34.63
C GLY A 472 1.28 -28.00 35.85
N VAL A 473 1.43 -29.01 36.72
CA VAL A 473 0.58 -29.19 37.91
C VAL A 473 0.50 -27.89 38.70
N ASN A 474 -0.70 -27.29 38.70
CA ASN A 474 -0.94 -26.02 39.36
C ASN A 474 -0.79 -26.20 40.88
N GLU A 475 -0.16 -25.24 41.57
CA GLU A 475 0.05 -25.31 43.02
C GLU A 475 -1.28 -25.46 43.78
N GLY A 476 -2.38 -24.95 43.21
CA GLY A 476 -3.75 -25.16 43.71
C GLY A 476 -4.26 -26.60 43.63
N GLU A 477 -3.89 -27.36 42.59
CA GLU A 477 -4.20 -28.80 42.47
C GLU A 477 -3.45 -29.59 43.54
N LEU A 478 -2.17 -29.25 43.78
CA LEU A 478 -1.37 -29.87 44.84
C LEU A 478 -1.94 -29.57 46.24
N ARG A 479 -2.42 -28.34 46.47
CA ARG A 479 -3.12 -27.98 47.71
C ARG A 479 -4.43 -28.74 47.89
N LYS A 480 -5.21 -28.93 46.81
CA LYS A 480 -6.42 -29.77 46.83
C LYS A 480 -6.10 -31.21 47.20
N ILE A 481 -5.12 -31.82 46.55
CA ILE A 481 -4.69 -33.19 46.87
C ILE A 481 -4.20 -33.29 48.32
N LYS A 482 -3.46 -32.30 48.82
CA LYS A 482 -3.02 -32.24 50.23
C LYS A 482 -4.21 -32.14 51.19
N LEU A 483 -5.23 -31.35 50.84
CA LEU A 483 -6.48 -31.24 51.60
C LEU A 483 -7.25 -32.56 51.59
N ASP A 484 -7.40 -33.21 50.44
CA ASP A 484 -8.08 -34.50 50.31
C ASP A 484 -7.36 -35.60 51.12
N ILE A 485 -6.02 -35.64 51.08
CA ILE A 485 -5.23 -36.57 51.91
C ILE A 485 -5.41 -36.27 53.40
N SER A 486 -5.47 -34.99 53.78
CA SER A 486 -5.67 -34.58 55.18
C SER A 486 -7.08 -34.94 55.67
N SER A 487 -8.09 -34.76 54.81
CA SER A 487 -9.47 -35.18 55.06
C SER A 487 -9.55 -36.70 55.23
N LEU A 488 -8.99 -37.45 54.28
CA LEU A 488 -8.96 -38.91 54.32
C LEU A 488 -8.26 -39.44 55.59
N ARG A 489 -7.16 -38.80 56.00
CA ARG A 489 -6.46 -39.14 57.24
C ARG A 489 -7.34 -38.95 58.48
N CYS A 490 -8.10 -37.85 58.54
CA CYS A 490 -9.01 -37.61 59.66
C CYS A 490 -10.14 -38.65 59.68
N GLU A 491 -10.70 -38.96 58.51
CA GLU A 491 -11.78 -39.95 58.38
C GLU A 491 -11.34 -41.36 58.79
N LEU A 492 -10.12 -41.77 58.42
CA LEU A 492 -9.54 -43.05 58.84
C LEU A 492 -9.23 -43.10 60.34
N LEU A 493 -8.74 -42.00 60.93
CA LEU A 493 -8.47 -41.92 62.36
C LEU A 493 -9.76 -42.00 63.17
N GLU A 494 -10.82 -41.30 62.75
CA GLU A 494 -12.14 -41.43 63.38
C GLU A 494 -12.67 -42.86 63.29
N ARG A 495 -12.51 -43.52 62.14
CA ARG A 495 -12.95 -44.90 61.96
C ARG A 495 -12.21 -45.86 62.89
N LYS A 496 -10.88 -45.73 62.98
CA LYS A 496 -10.07 -46.47 63.95
C LYS A 496 -10.53 -46.19 65.38
N ASN A 497 -10.83 -44.94 65.73
CA ASN A 497 -11.27 -44.59 67.08
C ASN A 497 -12.64 -45.19 67.41
N ARG A 498 -13.57 -45.21 66.44
CA ARG A 498 -14.86 -45.90 66.56
C ARG A 498 -14.67 -47.40 66.77
N ASP A 499 -13.78 -48.03 66.00
CA ASP A 499 -13.48 -49.47 66.11
C ASP A 499 -12.80 -49.83 67.44
N VAL A 500 -11.96 -48.95 67.98
CA VAL A 500 -11.35 -49.12 69.32
C VAL A 500 -12.38 -48.94 70.42
N ASN A 501 -13.28 -47.97 70.30
CA ASN A 501 -14.34 -47.75 71.27
C ASN A 501 -15.32 -48.94 71.31
N THR A 502 -15.69 -49.51 70.15
CA THR A 502 -16.53 -50.72 70.12
C THR A 502 -15.80 -51.93 70.68
N LEU A 503 -14.49 -52.08 70.42
CA LEU A 503 -13.67 -53.12 71.07
C LEU A 503 -13.63 -52.95 72.59
N MET A 504 -13.47 -51.72 73.09
CA MET A 504 -13.51 -51.42 74.52
C MET A 504 -14.88 -51.73 75.14
N GLU A 505 -15.98 -51.39 74.46
CA GLU A 505 -17.32 -51.74 74.90
C GLU A 505 -17.52 -53.26 74.98
N LEU A 506 -17.00 -54.02 73.99
CA LEU A 506 -17.04 -55.48 73.99
C LEU A 506 -16.18 -56.09 75.09
N VAL A 507 -14.99 -55.55 75.35
CA VAL A 507 -14.13 -55.98 76.47
C VAL A 507 -14.81 -55.71 77.81
N ARG A 508 -15.38 -54.52 77.99
CA ARG A 508 -16.13 -54.19 79.21
C ARG A 508 -17.36 -55.08 79.40
N TRP A 509 -18.06 -55.41 78.32
CA TRP A 509 -19.18 -56.34 78.36
C TRP A 509 -18.72 -57.76 78.74
N LEU A 510 -17.56 -58.20 78.25
CA LEU A 510 -16.95 -59.47 78.65
C LEU A 510 -16.51 -59.45 80.13
N GLU A 511 -15.92 -58.36 80.63
CA GLU A 511 -15.60 -58.18 82.06
C GLU A 511 -16.86 -58.22 82.92
N GLU A 512 -17.94 -57.51 82.55
CA GLU A 512 -19.22 -57.56 83.27
C GLU A 512 -19.83 -58.98 83.28
N VAL A 513 -19.73 -59.72 82.17
CA VAL A 513 -20.19 -61.12 82.11
C VAL A 513 -19.33 -62.04 82.99
N MET A 514 -18.03 -61.81 83.08
CA MET A 514 -17.13 -62.55 83.96
C MET A 514 -17.35 -62.24 85.45
N ASP A 515 -17.56 -60.97 85.81
CA ASP A 515 -17.88 -60.55 87.19
C ASP A 515 -19.24 -61.11 87.66
N VAL A 516 -20.22 -61.22 86.75
CA VAL A 516 -21.51 -61.89 87.05
C VAL A 516 -21.31 -63.39 87.30
N GLN A 517 -20.29 -64.00 86.70
CA GLN A 517 -19.99 -65.42 86.89
C GLN A 517 -19.27 -65.73 88.21
N GLU A 518 -18.59 -64.75 88.82
CA GLU A 518 -17.99 -64.87 90.17
C GLU A 518 -19.02 -64.63 91.31
N MET A 519 -20.17 -64.01 91.05
CA MET A 519 -21.22 -63.76 92.06
C MET A 519 -22.22 -64.92 92.25
N ASP A 520 -22.10 -66.00 91.47
CA ASP A 520 -23.02 -67.16 91.48
C ASP A 520 -22.39 -68.46 92.03
N GLU A 521 -21.37 -68.39 92.91
CA GLU A 521 -20.97 -69.52 93.77
C GLU A 521 -21.65 -69.47 95.16
N PRO A 522 -22.61 -70.37 95.47
CA PRO A 522 -23.20 -70.44 96.79
C PRO A 522 -22.31 -71.25 97.76
N ASN A 523 -21.92 -70.59 98.84
CA ASN A 523 -21.39 -71.21 100.06
C ASN A 523 -22.31 -72.35 100.55
N LYS A 524 -21.79 -73.59 100.50
CA LYS A 524 -22.28 -74.74 101.26
C LYS A 524 -21.09 -75.44 101.94
N HIS A 525 -20.75 -74.99 103.15
CA HIS A 525 -20.43 -75.88 104.26
C HIS A 525 -20.51 -75.12 105.61
N SER A 526 -21.31 -75.71 106.50
CA SER A 526 -21.68 -75.34 107.88
C SER A 526 -22.74 -74.25 108.06
#